data_AF-A0A534BZK8-F1
#
_entry.id   AF-A0A534BZK8-F1
#
_cell.length_a   1.000
_cell.length_b   1.000
_cell.length_c   1.000
_cell.angle_alpha   90.00
_cell.angle_beta   90.00
_cell.angle_gamma   90.00
#
_symmetry.space_group_name_H-M   'P 1'
#
loop_
_entity.id
_entity.type
_entity.pdbx_description
1 polymer ?
#
loop_
_entity_poly.entity_id
_entity_poly.type
_entity_poly.pdbx_seq_one_letter_code
_entity_poly.pdbx_strand_id
1 'polypeptide(L)'
;MRSNNYKSIRKHAGLAVSVLLMASGAAFAQQTVNLSVGPATATQPDGTAVPMWGYTCGTAVALSTATCAALNPAVQTFNTNPATPVASVGSLWSPVVITVPTGQDLTISLTNNLTFAGGNIPTSLVIVGQLGGGLGTTATSAASPDHTNAQPLTWPIAGDAAGAPVTGVGTPPVQGNRVQSFSTEVVATGVTPVPPQVASGSALCWGLTCTTPSPALKPGTYLIESGTHPSIQGPMGLYGILVVTTAPSGAIAGTAYGTGATAVTYSADLPLLLSEIDPVQNLAVSKAVGTVGFSETKVWSGLYGGCGNPVSANGSANAAYQTCYPPAVNYTPLYYLVNGQAFDKTHAPNSVFAATAGG
;
A
#
# COMPACT_ATOMS: atom_id res chain seq x y z
N MET A 1 -11.43 70.49 -33.01
CA MET A 1 -11.90 69.52 -31.99
C MET A 1 -10.71 68.69 -31.55
N ARG A 2 -10.25 68.84 -30.30
CA ARG A 2 -9.11 68.07 -29.74
C ARG A 2 -9.66 66.78 -29.12
N SER A 3 -9.21 65.61 -29.58
CA SER A 3 -9.58 64.31 -29.00
C SER A 3 -8.58 63.91 -27.91
N ASN A 4 -9.06 63.75 -26.68
CA ASN A 4 -8.28 63.42 -25.47
C ASN A 4 -8.55 61.98 -24.97
N ASN A 5 -8.55 60.97 -25.85
CA ASN A 5 -8.99 59.61 -25.47
C ASN A 5 -7.90 58.52 -25.39
N TYR A 6 -6.61 58.86 -25.48
CA TYR A 6 -5.55 57.82 -25.51
C TYR A 6 -5.08 57.30 -24.13
N LYS A 7 -5.46 57.94 -23.02
CA LYS A 7 -4.99 57.56 -21.66
C LYS A 7 -5.86 56.52 -20.95
N SER A 8 -7.15 56.42 -21.27
CA SER A 8 -8.07 55.47 -20.61
C SER A 8 -7.85 54.03 -21.10
N ILE A 9 -7.56 53.85 -22.39
CA ILE A 9 -7.38 52.54 -23.03
C ILE A 9 -6.15 51.81 -22.48
N ARG A 10 -5.04 52.52 -22.21
CA ARG A 10 -3.80 51.90 -21.69
C ARG A 10 -3.94 51.36 -20.26
N LYS A 11 -4.79 52.00 -19.43
CA LYS A 11 -5.02 51.54 -18.04
C LYS A 11 -5.90 50.28 -18.00
N HIS A 12 -6.88 50.18 -18.88
CA HIS A 12 -7.73 48.99 -18.99
C HIS A 12 -6.98 47.82 -19.63
N ALA A 13 -6.13 48.06 -20.62
CA ALA A 13 -5.29 47.02 -21.21
C ALA A 13 -4.26 46.48 -20.21
N GLY A 14 -3.63 47.35 -19.40
CA GLY A 14 -2.69 46.92 -18.36
C GLY A 14 -3.35 46.08 -17.27
N LEU A 15 -4.56 46.44 -16.85
CA LEU A 15 -5.29 45.70 -15.81
C LEU A 15 -5.81 44.34 -16.32
N ALA A 16 -6.26 44.27 -17.58
CA ALA A 16 -6.67 43.01 -18.21
C ALA A 16 -5.48 42.04 -18.39
N VAL A 17 -4.30 42.54 -18.76
CA VAL A 17 -3.08 41.72 -18.86
C VAL A 17 -2.61 41.23 -17.50
N SER A 18 -2.69 42.05 -16.44
CA SER A 18 -2.35 41.60 -15.07
C SER A 18 -3.34 40.58 -14.51
N VAL A 19 -4.64 40.67 -14.85
CA VAL A 19 -5.64 39.65 -14.46
C VAL A 19 -5.45 38.37 -15.26
N LEU A 20 -5.05 38.44 -16.54
CA LEU A 20 -4.71 37.26 -17.35
C LEU A 20 -3.42 36.57 -16.88
N LEU A 21 -2.43 37.34 -16.40
CA LEU A 21 -1.18 36.84 -15.81
C LEU A 21 -1.34 36.36 -14.35
N MET A 22 -2.37 36.80 -13.62
CA MET A 22 -2.74 36.22 -12.33
C MET A 22 -3.71 35.02 -12.45
N ALA A 23 -4.33 34.83 -13.62
CA ALA A 23 -5.08 33.63 -13.96
C ALA A 23 -4.21 32.47 -14.47
N SER A 24 -2.92 32.71 -14.75
CA SER A 24 -1.92 31.64 -14.86
C SER A 24 -1.46 31.15 -13.48
N GLY A 25 -2.38 31.05 -12.52
CA GLY A 25 -2.21 30.08 -11.46
C GLY A 25 -2.13 28.73 -12.15
N ALA A 26 -1.08 27.95 -11.88
CA ALA A 26 -0.97 26.60 -12.40
C ALA A 26 -2.30 25.89 -12.10
N ALA A 27 -3.08 25.60 -13.15
CA ALA A 27 -4.21 24.71 -13.01
C ALA A 27 -3.61 23.34 -12.71
N PHE A 28 -3.46 23.02 -11.42
CA PHE A 28 -3.13 21.67 -10.99
C PHE A 28 -4.30 20.79 -11.46
N ALA A 29 -4.08 20.07 -12.56
CA ALA A 29 -5.10 19.13 -13.03
C ALA A 29 -4.98 17.90 -12.13
N GLN A 30 -5.91 17.76 -11.19
CA GLN A 30 -5.99 16.61 -10.28
C GLN A 30 -6.05 15.32 -11.09
N GLN A 31 -5.10 14.44 -10.85
CA GLN A 31 -5.05 13.11 -11.43
C GLN A 31 -5.77 12.16 -10.50
N THR A 32 -6.72 11.41 -11.03
CA THR A 32 -7.51 10.46 -10.24
C THR A 32 -7.34 9.05 -10.77
N VAL A 33 -7.08 8.13 -9.85
CA VAL A 33 -6.99 6.68 -10.11
C VAL A 33 -7.97 5.97 -9.19
N ASN A 34 -8.79 5.10 -9.77
CA ASN A 34 -9.58 4.17 -8.98
C ASN A 34 -8.72 2.93 -8.70
N LEU A 35 -8.63 2.52 -7.45
CA LEU A 35 -7.89 1.33 -7.04
C LEU A 35 -8.78 0.48 -6.15
N SER A 36 -8.82 -0.81 -6.39
CA SER A 36 -9.52 -1.75 -5.52
C SER A 36 -8.51 -2.70 -4.89
N VAL A 37 -8.78 -3.14 -3.67
CA VAL A 37 -7.99 -4.16 -3.00
C VAL A 37 -8.88 -5.33 -2.62
N GLY A 38 -8.37 -6.56 -2.74
CA GLY A 38 -9.12 -7.75 -2.35
C GLY A 38 -8.26 -9.00 -2.26
N PRO A 39 -8.85 -10.13 -1.85
CA PRO A 39 -8.19 -11.43 -1.84
C PRO A 39 -7.76 -11.84 -3.25
N ALA A 40 -6.61 -12.50 -3.36
CA ALA A 40 -6.03 -13.00 -4.59
C ALA A 40 -5.26 -14.30 -4.34
N THR A 41 -4.74 -14.90 -5.40
CA THR A 41 -3.92 -16.12 -5.30
C THR A 41 -2.78 -16.04 -6.31
N ALA A 42 -1.56 -16.35 -5.84
CA ALA A 42 -0.37 -16.46 -6.68
C ALA A 42 0.03 -17.93 -6.80
N THR A 43 -0.10 -18.50 -7.99
CA THR A 43 0.45 -19.83 -8.27
C THR A 43 1.92 -19.72 -8.64
N GLN A 44 2.73 -20.50 -7.93
CA GLN A 44 4.19 -20.49 -8.02
C GLN A 44 4.68 -21.53 -9.04
N PRO A 45 5.96 -21.49 -9.46
CA PRO A 45 6.49 -22.37 -10.51
C PRO A 45 6.39 -23.88 -10.17
N ASP A 46 6.36 -24.22 -8.88
CA ASP A 46 6.17 -25.58 -8.39
C ASP A 46 4.70 -26.03 -8.35
N GLY A 47 3.76 -25.16 -8.75
CA GLY A 47 2.32 -25.37 -8.70
C GLY A 47 1.67 -25.01 -7.36
N THR A 48 2.44 -24.55 -6.37
CA THR A 48 1.88 -24.14 -5.07
C THR A 48 1.03 -22.88 -5.23
N ALA A 49 -0.23 -22.95 -4.82
CA ALA A 49 -1.13 -21.80 -4.76
C ALA A 49 -0.99 -21.08 -3.42
N VAL A 50 -0.42 -19.88 -3.44
CA VAL A 50 -0.22 -19.05 -2.25
C VAL A 50 -1.34 -18.01 -2.14
N PRO A 51 -2.08 -17.94 -1.02
CA PRO A 51 -3.06 -16.88 -0.81
C PRO A 51 -2.34 -15.53 -0.70
N MET A 52 -2.83 -14.56 -1.46
CA MET A 52 -2.31 -13.19 -1.49
C MET A 52 -3.48 -12.23 -1.34
N TRP A 53 -3.20 -10.95 -1.22
CA TRP A 53 -4.10 -9.84 -1.49
C TRP A 53 -3.50 -9.03 -2.63
N GLY A 54 -4.33 -8.35 -3.41
CA GLY A 54 -3.86 -7.65 -4.60
C GLY A 54 -4.57 -6.33 -4.81
N TYR A 55 -3.85 -5.39 -5.40
CA TYR A 55 -4.41 -4.17 -5.94
C TYR A 55 -4.90 -4.40 -7.38
N THR A 56 -6.11 -3.94 -7.67
CA THR A 56 -6.75 -3.97 -8.98
C THR A 56 -6.98 -2.54 -9.42
N CYS A 57 -6.52 -2.14 -10.60
CA CYS A 57 -6.92 -0.84 -11.13
C CYS A 57 -8.44 -0.83 -11.37
N GLY A 58 -9.09 0.31 -11.19
CA GLY A 58 -10.48 0.54 -11.54
C GLY A 58 -10.62 1.20 -12.90
N THR A 59 -11.85 1.48 -13.30
CA THR A 59 -12.14 2.19 -14.55
C THR A 59 -11.39 3.52 -14.61
N ALA A 60 -10.86 3.85 -15.79
CA ALA A 60 -10.19 5.12 -16.04
C ALA A 60 -11.14 6.29 -15.73
N VAL A 61 -10.61 7.31 -15.03
CA VAL A 61 -11.40 8.48 -14.65
C VAL A 61 -11.36 9.50 -15.79
N ALA A 62 -12.53 9.98 -16.21
CA ALA A 62 -12.62 11.00 -17.25
C ALA A 62 -11.78 12.23 -16.86
N LEU A 63 -11.06 12.80 -17.84
CA LEU A 63 -10.16 13.96 -17.68
C LEU A 63 -8.89 13.71 -16.84
N SER A 64 -8.71 12.52 -16.26
CA SER A 64 -7.43 12.08 -15.69
C SER A 64 -6.56 11.50 -16.82
N THR A 65 -5.28 11.85 -16.83
CA THR A 65 -4.27 11.27 -17.72
C THR A 65 -3.36 10.29 -17.00
N ALA A 66 -3.54 10.08 -15.69
CA ALA A 66 -2.88 9.02 -14.96
C ALA A 66 -3.36 7.65 -15.44
N THR A 67 -2.42 6.71 -15.53
CA THR A 67 -2.67 5.33 -15.94
C THR A 67 -2.44 4.38 -14.78
N CYS A 68 -3.11 3.24 -14.81
CA CYS A 68 -2.91 2.16 -13.85
C CYS A 68 -3.01 0.83 -14.61
N ALA A 69 -2.02 -0.04 -14.44
CA ALA A 69 -1.97 -1.34 -15.08
C ALA A 69 -1.43 -2.42 -14.12
N ALA A 70 -1.73 -3.68 -14.43
CA ALA A 70 -1.05 -4.82 -13.81
C ALA A 70 0.43 -4.81 -14.24
N LEU A 71 1.35 -4.96 -13.30
CA LEU A 71 2.79 -4.97 -13.58
C LEU A 71 3.27 -6.33 -14.11
N ASN A 72 2.57 -7.44 -13.80
CA ASN A 72 2.84 -8.78 -14.31
C ASN A 72 2.37 -8.89 -15.78
N PRO A 73 3.29 -9.08 -16.76
CA PRO A 73 2.91 -9.18 -18.17
C PRO A 73 1.97 -10.35 -18.46
N ALA A 74 2.09 -11.47 -17.72
CA ALA A 74 1.20 -12.61 -17.90
C ALA A 74 -0.23 -12.27 -17.50
N VAL A 75 -0.45 -11.39 -16.51
CA VAL A 75 -1.78 -10.89 -16.17
C VAL A 75 -2.30 -9.95 -17.26
N GLN A 76 -1.44 -9.12 -17.85
CA GLN A 76 -1.82 -8.24 -18.95
C GLN A 76 -2.30 -9.01 -20.19
N THR A 77 -1.71 -10.16 -20.53
CA THR A 77 -2.11 -10.93 -21.72
C THR A 77 -3.54 -11.48 -21.67
N PHE A 78 -4.08 -11.71 -20.47
CA PHE A 78 -5.46 -12.14 -20.29
C PHE A 78 -6.43 -10.96 -20.15
N ASN A 79 -5.93 -9.74 -20.10
CA ASN A 79 -6.76 -8.55 -20.08
C ASN A 79 -7.22 -8.22 -21.51
N THR A 80 -8.32 -8.84 -21.96
CA THR A 80 -8.91 -8.58 -23.28
C THR A 80 -9.69 -7.26 -23.35
N ASN A 81 -9.79 -6.50 -22.25
CA ASN A 81 -10.46 -5.21 -22.22
C ASN A 81 -9.68 -4.20 -21.34
N PRO A 82 -8.95 -3.25 -21.94
CA PRO A 82 -8.20 -2.21 -21.21
C PRO A 82 -9.04 -1.39 -20.21
N ALA A 83 -10.37 -1.37 -20.35
CA ALA A 83 -11.29 -0.65 -19.47
C ALA A 83 -11.70 -1.41 -18.19
N THR A 84 -11.42 -2.71 -18.08
CA THR A 84 -11.69 -3.53 -16.88
C THR A 84 -10.37 -4.06 -16.32
N PRO A 85 -9.73 -3.37 -15.38
CA PRO A 85 -8.42 -3.80 -14.94
C PRO A 85 -8.51 -4.94 -13.93
N VAL A 86 -7.44 -5.72 -13.83
CA VAL A 86 -7.45 -7.02 -13.16
C VAL A 86 -6.23 -7.15 -12.24
N ALA A 87 -6.44 -7.37 -10.94
CA ALA A 87 -5.38 -7.68 -9.96
C ALA A 87 -4.86 -9.11 -10.11
N SER A 88 -5.75 -10.00 -10.53
CA SER A 88 -5.46 -11.40 -10.74
C SER A 88 -6.41 -12.03 -11.75
N VAL A 89 -5.86 -12.80 -12.69
CA VAL A 89 -6.66 -13.61 -13.61
C VAL A 89 -6.47 -15.07 -13.21
N GLY A 90 -7.51 -15.65 -12.63
CA GLY A 90 -7.43 -17.00 -12.05
C GLY A 90 -6.35 -17.09 -10.99
N SER A 91 -5.30 -17.84 -11.30
CA SER A 91 -4.15 -18.14 -10.42
C SER A 91 -2.97 -17.17 -10.55
N LEU A 92 -3.05 -16.19 -11.46
CA LEU A 92 -1.96 -15.24 -11.72
C LEU A 92 -2.19 -13.98 -10.89
N TRP A 93 -1.24 -13.65 -10.03
CA TRP A 93 -1.25 -12.44 -9.20
C TRP A 93 -0.29 -11.39 -9.78
N SER A 94 -0.63 -10.12 -9.59
CA SER A 94 0.18 -8.99 -10.06
C SER A 94 0.18 -7.83 -9.06
N PRO A 95 1.35 -7.21 -8.79
CA PRO A 95 1.38 -5.84 -8.29
C PRO A 95 0.87 -4.88 -9.38
N VAL A 96 0.58 -3.63 -9.01
CA VAL A 96 0.17 -2.59 -9.97
C VAL A 96 1.31 -1.62 -10.26
N VAL A 97 1.24 -0.98 -11.43
CA VAL A 97 2.01 0.22 -11.75
C VAL A 97 1.04 1.36 -12.06
N ILE A 98 1.21 2.47 -11.36
CA ILE A 98 0.47 3.71 -11.57
C ILE A 98 1.46 4.72 -12.18
N THR A 99 1.09 5.36 -13.29
CA THR A 99 1.89 6.43 -13.89
C THR A 99 1.13 7.75 -13.83
N VAL A 100 1.78 8.79 -13.32
CA VAL A 100 1.18 10.11 -13.09
C VAL A 100 2.08 11.19 -13.70
N PRO A 101 1.51 12.16 -14.44
CA PRO A 101 2.26 13.33 -14.89
C PRO A 101 2.91 14.11 -13.75
N THR A 102 4.15 14.58 -13.96
CA THR A 102 4.81 15.48 -13.01
C THR A 102 4.06 16.79 -12.81
N GLY A 103 4.11 17.34 -11.60
CA GLY A 103 3.53 18.65 -11.30
C GLY A 103 2.02 18.65 -11.07
N GLN A 104 1.40 17.46 -11.01
CA GLN A 104 -0.01 17.30 -10.69
C GLN A 104 -0.21 16.68 -9.31
N ASP A 105 -1.37 16.95 -8.71
CA ASP A 105 -1.83 16.26 -7.51
C ASP A 105 -2.41 14.89 -7.90
N LEU A 106 -2.25 13.91 -7.01
CA LEU A 106 -2.78 12.57 -7.17
C LEU A 106 -3.88 12.30 -6.15
N THR A 107 -4.97 11.73 -6.62
CA THR A 107 -6.03 11.18 -5.80
C THR A 107 -6.25 9.73 -6.17
N ILE A 108 -6.23 8.86 -5.15
CA ILE A 108 -6.55 7.45 -5.29
C ILE A 108 -7.85 7.17 -4.54
N SER A 109 -8.89 6.80 -5.28
CA SER A 109 -10.14 6.29 -4.70
C SER A 109 -9.94 4.81 -4.39
N LEU A 110 -9.73 4.48 -3.12
CA LEU A 110 -9.40 3.12 -2.69
C LEU A 110 -10.66 2.36 -2.25
N THR A 111 -11.06 1.35 -3.03
CA THR A 111 -12.18 0.44 -2.69
C THR A 111 -11.64 -0.82 -2.01
N ASN A 112 -11.97 -1.00 -0.73
CA ASN A 112 -11.50 -2.13 0.06
C ASN A 112 -12.50 -3.30 0.06
N ASN A 113 -12.13 -4.43 -0.53
CA ASN A 113 -12.92 -5.67 -0.57
C ASN A 113 -12.30 -6.80 0.26
N LEU A 114 -11.48 -6.48 1.28
CA LEU A 114 -10.91 -7.45 2.21
C LEU A 114 -11.93 -7.88 3.27
N THR A 115 -12.89 -8.67 2.83
CA THR A 115 -13.93 -9.27 3.68
C THR A 115 -13.74 -10.79 3.73
N PHE A 116 -13.64 -11.33 4.94
CA PHE A 116 -13.43 -12.75 5.19
C PHE A 116 -14.44 -13.28 6.22
N ALA A 117 -14.49 -14.61 6.38
CA ALA A 117 -15.36 -15.24 7.37
C ALA A 117 -15.03 -14.82 8.82
N GLY A 118 -13.77 -14.50 9.11
CA GLY A 118 -13.35 -14.04 10.44
C GLY A 118 -13.58 -12.55 10.70
N GLY A 119 -13.83 -11.75 9.65
CA GLY A 119 -14.10 -10.32 9.78
C GLY A 119 -13.70 -9.51 8.55
N ASN A 120 -13.85 -8.20 8.68
CA ASN A 120 -13.46 -7.22 7.67
C ASN A 120 -12.11 -6.62 8.06
N ILE A 121 -11.19 -6.52 7.10
CA ILE A 121 -9.83 -6.04 7.33
C ILE A 121 -9.68 -4.62 6.74
N PRO A 122 -9.54 -3.58 7.58
CA PRO A 122 -9.11 -2.26 7.14
C PRO A 122 -7.75 -2.32 6.44
N THR A 123 -7.53 -1.39 5.53
CA THR A 123 -6.26 -1.25 4.81
C THR A 123 -6.02 0.21 4.51
N SER A 124 -4.84 0.55 4.06
CA SER A 124 -4.52 1.92 3.67
C SER A 124 -3.58 1.91 2.46
N LEU A 125 -3.12 3.09 2.07
CA LEU A 125 -2.11 3.25 1.05
C LEU A 125 -1.13 4.33 1.48
N VAL A 126 0.15 4.03 1.33
CA VAL A 126 1.27 4.94 1.51
C VAL A 126 2.09 4.94 0.23
N ILE A 127 2.55 6.12 -0.16
CA ILE A 127 3.57 6.28 -1.19
C ILE A 127 4.88 6.53 -0.44
N VAL A 128 5.81 5.58 -0.50
CA VAL A 128 7.06 5.65 0.29
C VAL A 128 7.85 6.89 -0.12
N GLY A 129 8.15 7.75 0.86
CA GLY A 129 8.87 9.01 0.62
C GLY A 129 8.00 10.19 0.18
N GLN A 130 6.67 10.03 0.09
CA GLN A 130 5.72 11.12 -0.17
C GLN A 130 4.71 11.26 0.97
N LEU A 131 4.47 12.48 1.43
CA LEU A 131 3.42 12.76 2.41
C LEU A 131 2.07 12.88 1.70
N GLY A 132 1.01 12.36 2.32
CA GLY A 132 -0.35 12.35 1.80
C GLY A 132 -1.08 11.07 2.22
N GLY A 133 -2.34 10.92 1.81
CA GLY A 133 -3.18 9.77 2.22
C GLY A 133 -3.40 9.67 3.74
N GLY A 134 -3.21 10.78 4.47
CA GLY A 134 -3.29 10.82 5.93
C GLY A 134 -2.02 10.40 6.68
N LEU A 135 -0.91 10.17 5.95
CA LEU A 135 0.39 9.89 6.55
C LEU A 135 0.81 11.01 7.52
N GLY A 136 1.13 10.63 8.76
CA GLY A 136 1.59 11.54 9.80
C GLY A 136 0.48 12.31 10.54
N THR A 137 -0.77 12.23 10.08
CA THR A 137 -1.91 12.97 10.68
C THR A 137 -3.05 12.06 11.15
N THR A 138 -3.11 10.83 10.64
CA THR A 138 -4.18 9.87 10.95
C THR A 138 -3.65 8.51 11.41
N ALA A 139 -2.38 8.45 11.81
CA ALA A 139 -1.76 7.22 12.29
C ALA A 139 -2.50 6.66 13.51
N THR A 140 -2.72 5.35 13.52
CA THR A 140 -3.39 4.62 14.60
C THR A 140 -2.41 3.66 15.28
N SER A 141 -2.71 3.32 16.53
CA SER A 141 -1.89 2.42 17.33
C SER A 141 -2.75 1.41 18.06
N ALA A 142 -2.23 0.20 18.22
CA ALA A 142 -2.81 -0.85 19.04
C ALA A 142 -2.06 -0.96 20.37
N ALA A 143 -2.75 -1.37 21.42
CA ALA A 143 -2.14 -1.60 22.72
C ALA A 143 -1.00 -2.63 22.60
N SER A 144 0.08 -2.40 23.34
CA SER A 144 1.14 -3.40 23.46
C SER A 144 0.64 -4.65 24.21
N PRO A 145 1.32 -5.81 24.03
CA PRO A 145 1.02 -7.01 24.80
C PRO A 145 0.96 -6.72 26.30
N ASP A 146 -0.02 -7.31 26.99
CA ASP A 146 -0.08 -7.28 28.45
C ASP A 146 1.01 -8.18 29.03
N HIS A 147 1.88 -7.58 29.86
CA HIS A 147 2.99 -8.26 30.52
C HIS A 147 2.70 -8.58 32.00
N THR A 148 1.46 -8.44 32.48
CA THR A 148 1.09 -8.74 33.87
C THR A 148 1.45 -10.16 34.29
N ASN A 149 1.41 -11.11 33.34
CA ASN A 149 1.78 -12.51 33.54
C ASN A 149 3.18 -12.87 32.99
N ALA A 150 4.02 -11.87 32.70
CA ALA A 150 5.39 -12.12 32.25
C ALA A 150 6.21 -12.81 33.37
N GLN A 151 7.23 -13.57 32.98
CA GLN A 151 8.11 -14.25 33.94
C GLN A 151 8.73 -13.22 34.90
N PRO A 152 8.66 -13.45 36.22
CA PRO A 152 9.12 -12.49 37.22
C PRO A 152 10.65 -12.31 37.25
N LEU A 153 11.42 -13.24 36.69
CA LEU A 153 12.89 -13.14 36.60
C LEU A 153 13.33 -13.70 35.24
N THR A 154 14.19 -12.97 34.53
CA THR A 154 14.76 -13.40 33.24
C THR A 154 15.94 -14.36 33.40
N TRP A 155 16.51 -14.43 34.61
CA TRP A 155 17.59 -15.34 35.00
C TRP A 155 17.34 -15.85 36.42
N PRO A 156 17.12 -17.15 36.65
CA PRO A 156 17.14 -17.69 38.00
C PRO A 156 18.57 -17.56 38.57
N ILE A 157 18.71 -16.93 39.73
CA ILE A 157 19.97 -16.92 40.47
C ILE A 157 20.21 -18.34 41.03
N ALA A 158 21.45 -18.80 41.03
CA ALA A 158 21.88 -20.11 41.54
C ALA A 158 21.65 -20.34 43.05
N GLY A 159 20.79 -19.55 43.70
CA GLY A 159 20.45 -19.61 45.13
C GLY A 159 19.03 -20.11 45.42
N ASP A 160 18.17 -20.25 44.40
CA ASP A 160 16.83 -20.82 44.61
C ASP A 160 16.94 -22.35 44.74
N ALA A 161 16.37 -22.90 45.82
CA ALA A 161 16.35 -24.34 46.04
C ALA A 161 15.59 -25.03 44.88
N ALA A 162 16.09 -26.19 44.43
CA ALA A 162 15.40 -26.96 43.39
C ALA A 162 13.94 -27.25 43.80
N GLY A 163 12.98 -26.77 42.99
CA GLY A 163 11.54 -26.91 43.26
C GLY A 163 10.90 -25.77 44.05
N ALA A 164 11.65 -24.75 44.46
CA ALA A 164 11.10 -23.53 45.05
C ALA A 164 10.56 -22.57 43.95
N PRO A 165 9.44 -21.86 44.18
CA PRO A 165 9.01 -20.79 43.29
C PRO A 165 10.06 -19.67 43.23
N VAL A 166 10.40 -19.21 42.03
CA VAL A 166 11.23 -18.00 41.84
C VAL A 166 10.59 -16.81 42.56
N THR A 167 11.29 -16.22 43.52
CA THR A 167 10.82 -15.05 44.27
C THR A 167 11.43 -13.77 43.70
N GLY A 168 10.61 -12.90 43.13
CA GLY A 168 11.01 -11.60 42.57
C GLY A 168 9.88 -10.95 41.80
N VAL A 169 9.99 -9.65 41.49
CA VAL A 169 9.09 -8.96 40.55
C VAL A 169 9.93 -8.40 39.42
N GLY A 170 9.78 -9.02 38.25
CA GLY A 170 10.35 -8.53 37.00
C GLY A 170 9.33 -7.60 36.40
N THR A 171 9.52 -6.30 36.57
CA THR A 171 8.70 -5.31 35.90
C THR A 171 9.36 -5.01 34.55
N PRO A 172 8.89 -5.58 33.43
CA PRO A 172 9.45 -5.22 32.13
C PRO A 172 9.25 -3.72 31.89
N PRO A 173 10.14 -3.07 31.11
CA PRO A 173 9.93 -1.70 30.71
C PRO A 173 8.55 -1.53 30.06
N VAL A 174 7.86 -0.44 30.41
CA VAL A 174 6.58 -0.10 29.79
C VAL A 174 6.81 0.04 28.28
N GLN A 175 6.15 -0.83 27.51
CA GLN A 175 6.19 -0.75 26.05
C GLN A 175 5.12 0.25 25.59
N GLY A 176 5.51 1.16 24.70
CA GLY A 176 4.55 2.04 24.03
C GLY A 176 3.59 1.24 23.14
N ASN A 177 2.49 1.87 22.70
CA ASN A 177 1.59 1.27 21.73
C ASN A 177 2.33 0.93 20.43
N ARG A 178 1.88 -0.12 19.76
CA ARG A 178 2.43 -0.56 18.48
C ARG A 178 1.69 0.15 17.36
N VAL A 179 2.42 0.53 16.30
CA VAL A 179 1.79 1.12 15.12
C VAL A 179 0.82 0.10 14.52
N GLN A 180 -0.43 0.52 14.35
CA GLN A 180 -1.45 -0.23 13.63
C GLN A 180 -1.48 0.24 12.17
N SER A 181 -1.64 1.55 11.96
CA SER A 181 -1.60 2.16 10.63
C SER A 181 -0.77 3.45 10.62
N PHE A 182 0.03 3.64 9.57
CA PHE A 182 0.77 4.88 9.35
C PHE A 182 -0.07 5.97 8.66
N SER A 183 -1.13 5.59 7.96
CA SER A 183 -1.97 6.49 7.17
C SER A 183 -3.46 6.18 7.35
N THR A 184 -4.33 6.89 6.63
CA THR A 184 -5.79 6.76 6.80
C THR A 184 -6.25 5.36 6.40
N GLU A 185 -6.81 4.65 7.38
CA GLU A 185 -7.43 3.35 7.14
C GLU A 185 -8.76 3.51 6.39
N VAL A 186 -8.89 2.78 5.30
CA VAL A 186 -10.10 2.59 4.53
C VAL A 186 -10.74 1.27 4.97
N VAL A 187 -11.94 1.36 5.55
CA VAL A 187 -12.69 0.16 5.97
C VAL A 187 -13.21 -0.62 4.77
N ALA A 188 -13.47 -1.92 4.96
CA ALA A 188 -14.04 -2.76 3.91
C ALA A 188 -15.42 -2.26 3.44
N THR A 189 -15.77 -2.56 2.20
CA THR A 189 -17.04 -2.19 1.59
C THR A 189 -18.23 -2.67 2.44
N GLY A 190 -19.17 -1.77 2.73
CA GLY A 190 -20.33 -2.05 3.58
C GLY A 190 -20.09 -1.94 5.08
N VAL A 191 -18.86 -1.67 5.51
CA VAL A 191 -18.53 -1.37 6.92
C VAL A 191 -18.69 0.13 7.19
N THR A 192 -19.33 0.47 8.31
CA THR A 192 -19.39 1.86 8.79
C THR A 192 -18.04 2.25 9.38
N PRO A 193 -17.35 3.28 8.85
CA PRO A 193 -16.05 3.69 9.37
C PRO A 193 -16.16 4.31 10.76
N VAL A 194 -15.17 4.06 11.61
CA VAL A 194 -14.99 4.72 12.91
C VAL A 194 -13.80 5.68 12.80
N PRO A 195 -13.94 6.98 13.09
CA PRO A 195 -12.82 7.93 12.98
C PRO A 195 -11.56 7.44 13.74
N PRO A 196 -10.36 7.55 13.15
CA PRO A 196 -10.01 8.29 11.93
C PRO A 196 -10.16 7.50 10.62
N GLN A 197 -10.82 6.34 10.63
CA GLN A 197 -11.05 5.55 9.42
C GLN A 197 -12.02 6.27 8.46
N VAL A 198 -11.94 5.93 7.18
CA VAL A 198 -12.82 6.43 6.12
C VAL A 198 -13.50 5.27 5.39
N ALA A 199 -14.61 5.57 4.71
CA ALA A 199 -15.40 4.57 3.99
C ALA A 199 -14.65 3.99 2.78
N SER A 200 -14.95 2.75 2.40
CA SER A 200 -14.51 2.17 1.13
C SER A 200 -14.87 3.09 -0.05
N GLY A 201 -13.92 3.27 -0.97
CA GLY A 201 -14.03 4.18 -2.11
C GLY A 201 -13.62 5.63 -1.81
N SER A 202 -13.19 5.94 -0.59
CA SER A 202 -12.74 7.29 -0.23
C SER A 202 -11.50 7.72 -1.01
N ALA A 203 -11.43 9.01 -1.30
CA ALA A 203 -10.32 9.66 -1.98
C ALA A 203 -9.15 9.90 -1.01
N LEU A 204 -8.05 9.17 -1.22
CA LEU A 204 -6.76 9.44 -0.60
C LEU A 204 -5.98 10.41 -1.50
N CYS A 205 -5.45 11.49 -0.93
CA CYS A 205 -4.87 12.59 -1.72
C CYS A 205 -3.38 12.83 -1.38
N TRP A 206 -2.59 13.10 -2.42
CA TRP A 206 -1.20 13.55 -2.37
C TRP A 206 -1.00 14.77 -3.27
N GLY A 207 -0.40 15.82 -2.73
CA GLY A 207 -0.19 17.08 -3.40
C GLY A 207 -0.69 18.31 -2.63
N LEU A 208 -0.63 19.45 -3.32
CA LEU A 208 -0.76 20.79 -2.71
C LEU A 208 -2.20 21.16 -2.39
N THR A 209 -3.18 20.60 -3.11
CA THR A 209 -4.61 20.92 -2.98
C THR A 209 -5.38 19.97 -2.05
N CYS A 210 -4.69 19.02 -1.42
CA CYS A 210 -5.31 18.11 -0.47
C CYS A 210 -5.85 18.85 0.76
N THR A 211 -6.92 18.31 1.37
CA THR A 211 -7.58 18.88 2.58
C THR A 211 -6.61 19.07 3.74
N THR A 212 -5.61 18.19 3.85
CA THR A 212 -4.40 18.43 4.62
C THR A 212 -3.26 18.64 3.62
N PRO A 213 -2.79 19.88 3.41
CA PRO A 213 -1.80 20.15 2.38
C PRO A 213 -0.55 19.29 2.59
N SER A 214 -0.14 18.62 1.52
CA SER A 214 1.10 17.85 1.46
C SER A 214 2.02 18.46 0.41
N PRO A 215 3.35 18.24 0.46
CA PRO A 215 4.24 18.71 -0.59
C PRO A 215 3.81 18.17 -1.96
N ALA A 216 4.11 18.92 -3.02
CA ALA A 216 3.91 18.44 -4.38
C ALA A 216 4.63 17.11 -4.60
N LEU A 217 4.00 16.20 -5.36
CA LEU A 217 4.63 14.95 -5.76
C LEU A 217 5.92 15.24 -6.51
N LYS A 218 7.02 14.64 -6.05
CA LYS A 218 8.32 14.77 -6.70
C LYS A 218 8.41 13.79 -7.86
N PRO A 219 8.97 14.19 -9.03
CA PRO A 219 9.28 13.25 -10.11
C PRO A 219 10.15 12.10 -9.60
N GLY A 220 9.85 10.87 -10.01
CA GLY A 220 10.57 9.68 -9.55
C GLY A 220 9.73 8.42 -9.58
N THR A 221 10.36 7.30 -9.21
CA THR A 221 9.72 6.00 -9.03
C THR A 221 9.63 5.70 -7.53
N TYR A 222 8.45 5.33 -7.06
CA TYR A 222 8.14 5.10 -5.65
C TYR A 222 7.49 3.73 -5.47
N LEU A 223 7.78 3.11 -4.32
CA LEU A 223 6.98 1.99 -3.84
C LEU A 223 5.66 2.54 -3.29
N ILE A 224 4.56 1.90 -3.64
CA ILE A 224 3.29 2.06 -2.93
C ILE A 224 3.02 0.78 -2.15
N GLU A 225 2.55 0.92 -0.92
CA GLU A 225 2.26 -0.22 -0.05
C GLU A 225 1.16 0.14 0.97
N SER A 226 0.56 -0.87 1.58
CA SER A 226 -0.35 -0.62 2.70
C SER A 226 0.40 -0.08 3.91
N GLY A 227 -0.09 1.03 4.47
CA GLY A 227 0.40 1.58 5.73
C GLY A 227 -0.19 0.89 6.97
N THR A 228 -1.18 0.01 6.79
CA THR A 228 -1.89 -0.71 7.84
C THR A 228 -1.27 -2.09 8.02
N HIS A 229 -0.93 -2.46 9.25
CA HIS A 229 -0.18 -3.68 9.62
C HIS A 229 0.88 -4.04 8.56
N PRO A 230 1.88 -3.18 8.30
CA PRO A 230 2.77 -3.33 7.14
C PRO A 230 3.56 -4.64 7.13
N SER A 231 3.86 -5.19 8.31
CA SER A 231 4.49 -6.51 8.47
C SER A 231 3.60 -7.69 8.07
N ILE A 232 2.32 -7.45 7.79
CA ILE A 232 1.33 -8.43 7.36
C ILE A 232 0.83 -8.08 5.96
N GLN A 233 0.29 -6.87 5.77
CA GLN A 233 -0.39 -6.51 4.53
C GLN A 233 0.58 -6.37 3.35
N GLY A 234 1.80 -5.88 3.58
CA GLY A 234 2.86 -5.85 2.57
C GLY A 234 3.22 -7.25 2.07
N PRO A 235 3.64 -8.18 2.95
CA PRO A 235 3.91 -9.58 2.58
C PRO A 235 2.72 -10.34 1.99
N MET A 236 1.48 -9.96 2.34
CA MET A 236 0.29 -10.50 1.69
C MET A 236 0.15 -10.03 0.24
N GLY A 237 0.86 -9.02 -0.23
CA GLY A 237 0.83 -8.55 -1.62
C GLY A 237 0.30 -7.14 -1.82
N LEU A 238 0.04 -6.37 -0.76
CA LEU A 238 -0.44 -5.00 -0.90
C LEU A 238 0.72 -4.04 -1.17
N TYR A 239 1.29 -4.16 -2.37
CA TYR A 239 2.32 -3.28 -2.89
C TYR A 239 2.24 -3.08 -4.41
N GLY A 240 2.93 -2.06 -4.90
CA GLY A 240 3.04 -1.72 -6.32
C GLY A 240 4.04 -0.60 -6.58
N ILE A 241 4.05 -0.06 -7.80
CA ILE A 241 4.88 1.07 -8.18
C ILE A 241 4.01 2.29 -8.49
N LEU A 242 4.46 3.47 -8.06
CA LEU A 242 4.06 4.75 -8.62
C LEU A 242 5.22 5.37 -9.39
N VAL A 243 5.00 5.72 -10.65
CA VAL A 243 5.93 6.47 -11.49
C VAL A 243 5.38 7.87 -11.69
N VAL A 244 6.10 8.88 -11.19
CA VAL A 244 5.78 10.30 -11.40
C VAL A 244 6.74 10.84 -12.45
N THR A 245 6.26 11.02 -13.68
CA THR A 245 7.10 11.36 -14.83
C THR A 245 6.33 12.10 -15.92
N THR A 246 7.04 12.79 -16.82
CA THR A 246 6.45 13.14 -18.11
C THR A 246 6.73 11.99 -19.08
N ALA A 247 5.71 11.18 -19.38
CA ALA A 247 5.86 10.02 -20.25
C ALA A 247 6.25 10.42 -21.69
N PRO A 248 7.00 9.59 -22.42
CA PRO A 248 7.29 9.80 -23.84
C PRO A 248 5.99 9.78 -24.68
N SER A 249 5.97 10.50 -25.81
CA SER A 249 4.80 10.56 -26.70
C SER A 249 5.22 10.71 -28.17
N GLY A 250 5.01 9.66 -28.97
CA GLY A 250 5.62 9.55 -30.30
C GLY A 250 7.13 9.81 -30.22
N ALA A 251 7.68 10.51 -31.21
CA ALA A 251 9.11 10.85 -31.27
C ALA A 251 9.60 11.84 -30.18
N ILE A 252 8.74 12.23 -29.22
CA ILE A 252 9.10 13.12 -28.11
C ILE A 252 9.53 12.27 -26.92
N ALA A 253 10.79 12.41 -26.52
CA ALA A 253 11.34 11.77 -25.33
C ALA A 253 10.60 12.24 -24.06
N GLY A 254 10.40 11.31 -23.12
CA GLY A 254 9.90 11.59 -21.79
C GLY A 254 10.93 12.32 -20.94
N THR A 255 10.53 12.81 -19.76
CA THR A 255 11.43 13.46 -18.78
C THR A 255 11.28 12.79 -17.42
N ALA A 256 12.37 12.18 -16.94
CA ALA A 256 12.41 11.45 -15.67
C ALA A 256 12.39 12.42 -14.48
N TYR A 257 13.25 13.44 -14.53
CA TYR A 257 13.34 14.51 -13.53
C TYR A 257 14.07 15.74 -14.10
N GLY A 258 14.00 16.86 -13.38
CA GLY A 258 14.57 18.14 -13.82
C GLY A 258 13.66 18.90 -14.79
N THR A 259 14.06 20.11 -15.17
CA THR A 259 13.33 20.97 -16.10
C THR A 259 14.30 21.73 -17.02
N GLY A 260 13.89 22.01 -18.25
CA GLY A 260 14.71 22.74 -19.21
C GLY A 260 16.07 22.08 -19.44
N ALA A 261 17.16 22.83 -19.23
CA ALA A 261 18.53 22.36 -19.48
C ALA A 261 19.02 21.26 -18.52
N THR A 262 18.36 21.04 -17.37
CA THR A 262 18.71 19.97 -16.41
C THR A 262 17.78 18.76 -16.51
N ALA A 263 16.86 18.76 -17.48
CA ALA A 263 15.94 17.66 -17.70
C ALA A 263 16.70 16.40 -18.14
N VAL A 264 16.50 15.31 -17.42
CA VAL A 264 16.98 13.99 -17.81
C VAL A 264 15.89 13.31 -18.63
N THR A 265 16.14 13.19 -19.93
CA THR A 265 15.17 12.62 -20.88
C THR A 265 15.40 11.13 -21.11
N TYR A 266 14.33 10.44 -21.49
CA TYR A 266 14.39 9.00 -21.82
C TYR A 266 13.47 8.68 -22.99
N SER A 267 13.89 7.71 -23.79
CA SER A 267 13.13 7.21 -24.94
C SER A 267 12.43 5.89 -24.64
N ALA A 268 12.63 5.28 -23.47
CA ALA A 268 11.93 4.06 -23.07
C ALA A 268 11.95 3.93 -21.55
N ASP A 269 10.93 3.29 -20.99
CA ASP A 269 10.79 3.02 -19.57
C ASP A 269 10.52 1.52 -19.31
N LEU A 270 11.05 1.04 -18.18
CA LEU A 270 10.84 -0.32 -17.71
C LEU A 270 10.72 -0.31 -16.17
N PRO A 271 9.50 -0.29 -15.61
CA PRO A 271 9.31 -0.43 -14.18
C PRO A 271 9.60 -1.86 -13.74
N LEU A 272 10.52 -2.02 -12.78
CA LEU A 272 10.86 -3.31 -12.16
C LEU A 272 10.58 -3.26 -10.66
N LEU A 273 9.72 -4.16 -10.19
CA LEU A 273 9.47 -4.40 -8.77
C LEU A 273 10.05 -5.76 -8.40
N LEU A 274 10.94 -5.77 -7.41
CA LEU A 274 11.44 -7.00 -6.79
C LEU A 274 10.64 -7.25 -5.51
N SER A 275 10.19 -8.48 -5.33
CA SER A 275 9.48 -8.89 -4.12
C SER A 275 9.75 -10.33 -3.77
N GLU A 276 9.24 -10.75 -2.61
CA GLU A 276 9.38 -12.10 -2.10
C GLU A 276 8.09 -12.58 -1.44
N ILE A 277 7.88 -13.89 -1.37
CA ILE A 277 6.71 -14.52 -0.76
C ILE A 277 7.18 -15.65 0.16
N ASP A 278 6.72 -15.61 1.40
CA ASP A 278 6.72 -16.75 2.32
C ASP A 278 5.33 -17.43 2.29
N PRO A 279 5.20 -18.62 1.67
CA PRO A 279 3.93 -19.31 1.59
C PRO A 279 3.38 -19.72 2.96
N VAL A 280 4.23 -20.02 3.94
CA VAL A 280 3.81 -20.45 5.29
C VAL A 280 3.17 -19.28 6.03
N GLN A 281 3.82 -18.10 5.97
CA GLN A 281 3.28 -16.89 6.57
C GLN A 281 1.93 -16.52 5.93
N ASN A 282 1.85 -16.53 4.61
CA ASN A 282 0.64 -16.13 3.88
C ASN A 282 -0.54 -17.08 4.13
N LEU A 283 -0.28 -18.40 4.18
CA LEU A 283 -1.28 -19.39 4.58
C LEU A 283 -1.75 -19.17 6.03
N ALA A 284 -0.84 -18.87 6.95
CA ALA A 284 -1.18 -18.61 8.34
C ALA A 284 -2.06 -17.35 8.48
N VAL A 285 -1.75 -16.28 7.75
CA VAL A 285 -2.57 -15.06 7.71
C VAL A 285 -3.94 -15.35 7.12
N SER A 286 -4.00 -16.04 5.96
CA SER A 286 -5.25 -16.41 5.30
C SER A 286 -6.16 -17.23 6.22
N LYS A 287 -5.59 -18.18 6.96
CA LYS A 287 -6.32 -18.97 7.96
C LYS A 287 -6.81 -18.12 9.14
N ALA A 288 -5.97 -17.21 9.63
CA ALA A 288 -6.33 -16.35 10.75
C ALA A 288 -7.51 -15.43 10.40
N VAL A 289 -7.45 -14.72 9.27
CA VAL A 289 -8.56 -13.82 8.83
C VAL A 289 -9.84 -14.58 8.47
N GLY A 290 -9.74 -15.88 8.16
CA GLY A 290 -10.88 -16.78 7.98
C GLY A 290 -11.48 -17.33 9.27
N THR A 291 -10.83 -17.14 10.43
CA THR A 291 -11.27 -17.72 11.70
C THR A 291 -12.27 -16.79 12.40
N VAL A 292 -13.45 -17.32 12.75
CA VAL A 292 -14.48 -16.56 13.46
C VAL A 292 -13.93 -15.98 14.78
N GLY A 293 -14.19 -14.69 15.01
CA GLY A 293 -13.68 -13.98 16.18
C GLY A 293 -12.25 -13.45 16.00
N PHE A 294 -11.71 -13.50 14.78
CA PHE A 294 -10.47 -12.81 14.42
C PHE A 294 -10.56 -11.31 14.71
N SER A 295 -9.48 -10.76 15.24
CA SER A 295 -9.28 -9.32 15.38
C SER A 295 -7.84 -8.97 15.05
N GLU A 296 -7.64 -7.97 14.19
CA GLU A 296 -6.33 -7.48 13.77
C GLU A 296 -5.57 -6.72 14.87
N THR A 297 -6.27 -6.27 15.91
CA THR A 297 -5.67 -5.61 17.09
C THR A 297 -5.42 -6.60 18.22
N LYS A 298 -5.87 -7.85 18.09
CA LYS A 298 -5.59 -8.91 19.05
C LYS A 298 -4.12 -9.30 18.95
N VAL A 299 -3.45 -9.31 20.09
CA VAL A 299 -2.00 -9.57 20.16
C VAL A 299 -1.74 -11.07 20.21
N TRP A 300 -0.76 -11.54 19.42
CA TRP A 300 -0.22 -12.88 19.54
C TRP A 300 0.62 -12.99 20.82
N SER A 301 0.31 -13.95 21.70
CA SER A 301 0.99 -14.13 22.99
C SER A 301 1.68 -15.48 23.16
N GLY A 302 1.20 -16.54 22.49
CA GLY A 302 1.70 -17.91 22.69
C GLY A 302 1.38 -18.51 24.06
N LEU A 303 0.69 -17.78 24.94
CA LEU A 303 0.27 -18.24 26.27
C LEU A 303 -0.89 -19.23 26.16
N TYR A 304 -1.02 -20.13 27.13
CA TYR A 304 -2.18 -21.01 27.26
C TYR A 304 -3.49 -20.22 27.27
N GLY A 305 -4.44 -20.61 26.43
CA GLY A 305 -5.72 -19.89 26.27
C GLY A 305 -5.62 -18.54 25.55
N GLY A 306 -4.40 -18.08 25.23
CA GLY A 306 -4.13 -16.85 24.47
C GLY A 306 -4.07 -17.10 22.96
N CYS A 307 -4.05 -16.02 22.17
CA CYS A 307 -3.86 -16.20 20.73
C CYS A 307 -2.43 -16.65 20.44
N GLY A 308 -2.29 -17.71 19.63
CA GLY A 308 -1.00 -18.30 19.26
C GLY A 308 -0.71 -19.66 19.86
N ASN A 309 -1.48 -20.10 20.85
CA ASN A 309 -1.36 -21.42 21.46
C ASN A 309 -2.61 -22.27 21.18
N PRO A 310 -2.50 -23.48 20.61
CA PRO A 310 -3.66 -24.33 20.33
C PRO A 310 -4.34 -24.90 21.57
N VAL A 311 -3.70 -24.83 22.74
CA VAL A 311 -4.20 -25.42 23.99
C VAL A 311 -4.41 -24.39 25.10
N SER A 312 -5.39 -24.69 25.94
CA SER A 312 -5.66 -24.01 27.20
C SER A 312 -4.83 -24.62 28.34
N ALA A 313 -4.79 -23.97 29.50
CA ALA A 313 -3.95 -24.40 30.63
C ALA A 313 -4.33 -25.80 31.18
N ASN A 314 -5.57 -26.23 30.95
CA ASN A 314 -6.11 -27.55 31.30
C ASN A 314 -5.91 -28.59 30.18
N GLY A 315 -5.18 -28.27 29.11
CA GLY A 315 -4.95 -29.15 27.97
C GLY A 315 -6.12 -29.24 26.96
N SER A 316 -7.22 -28.52 27.17
CA SER A 316 -8.32 -28.48 26.20
C SER A 316 -7.95 -27.63 24.98
N ALA A 317 -8.69 -27.78 23.88
CA ALA A 317 -8.56 -26.90 22.73
C ALA A 317 -8.84 -25.43 23.11
N ASN A 318 -8.07 -24.52 22.54
CA ASN A 318 -8.20 -23.08 22.78
C ASN A 318 -9.04 -22.41 21.68
N ALA A 319 -10.19 -21.85 22.04
CA ALA A 319 -11.07 -21.12 21.11
C ALA A 319 -10.46 -19.79 20.61
N ALA A 320 -9.45 -19.23 21.29
CA ALA A 320 -8.73 -18.04 20.86
C ALA A 320 -7.57 -18.34 19.89
N TYR A 321 -7.29 -19.61 19.60
CA TYR A 321 -6.25 -19.97 18.66
C TYR A 321 -6.58 -19.44 17.26
N GLN A 322 -5.58 -18.86 16.57
CA GLN A 322 -5.73 -18.28 15.22
C GLN A 322 -6.74 -17.13 15.08
N THR A 323 -7.11 -16.48 16.18
CA THR A 323 -7.99 -15.29 16.18
C THR A 323 -7.23 -13.95 16.14
N CYS A 324 -5.94 -13.98 15.79
CA CYS A 324 -5.05 -12.83 15.66
C CYS A 324 -4.05 -13.10 14.53
N TYR A 325 -3.35 -12.06 14.07
CA TYR A 325 -2.29 -12.26 13.07
C TYR A 325 -1.16 -13.16 13.60
N PRO A 326 -0.61 -14.04 12.74
CA PRO A 326 0.57 -14.81 13.08
C PRO A 326 1.79 -13.89 13.25
N PRO A 327 2.80 -14.32 14.04
CA PRO A 327 4.01 -13.54 14.23
C PRO A 327 4.80 -13.44 12.91
N ALA A 328 5.24 -12.25 12.55
CA ALA A 328 6.04 -12.03 11.33
C ALA A 328 7.55 -12.29 11.52
N VAL A 329 8.00 -12.70 12.72
CA VAL A 329 9.45 -12.86 13.03
C VAL A 329 10.09 -14.09 12.38
N ASN A 330 9.29 -15.07 11.95
CA ASN A 330 9.77 -16.30 11.32
C ASN A 330 9.61 -16.25 9.80
N TYR A 331 9.66 -15.06 9.21
CA TYR A 331 9.50 -14.88 7.78
C TYR A 331 10.66 -15.55 7.03
N THR A 332 10.33 -16.53 6.21
CA THR A 332 11.25 -17.37 5.44
C THR A 332 10.81 -17.39 3.97
N PRO A 333 11.21 -16.38 3.18
CA PRO A 333 10.77 -16.28 1.79
C PRO A 333 11.27 -17.46 0.96
N LEU A 334 10.37 -18.07 0.19
CA LEU A 334 10.69 -19.19 -0.70
C LEU A 334 10.66 -18.78 -2.18
N TYR A 335 9.80 -17.82 -2.53
CA TYR A 335 9.67 -17.34 -3.90
C TYR A 335 10.14 -15.90 -3.99
N TYR A 336 10.98 -15.62 -4.97
CA TYR A 336 11.45 -14.28 -5.31
C TYR A 336 10.86 -13.89 -6.66
N LEU A 337 10.29 -12.70 -6.76
CA LEU A 337 9.50 -12.29 -7.92
C LEU A 337 10.10 -11.04 -8.54
N VAL A 338 9.97 -10.95 -9.86
CA VAL A 338 10.15 -9.72 -10.64
C VAL A 338 8.81 -9.40 -11.27
N ASN A 339 8.26 -8.22 -10.98
CA ASN A 339 6.96 -7.78 -11.50
C ASN A 339 5.81 -8.76 -11.22
N GLY A 340 5.85 -9.47 -10.09
CA GLY A 340 4.83 -10.47 -9.71
C GLY A 340 4.97 -11.84 -10.39
N GLN A 341 5.98 -12.03 -11.25
CA GLN A 341 6.36 -13.33 -11.79
C GLN A 341 7.50 -13.93 -10.94
N ALA A 342 7.30 -15.13 -10.42
CA ALA A 342 8.35 -15.82 -9.67
C ALA A 342 9.53 -16.20 -10.57
N PHE A 343 10.74 -15.99 -10.06
CA PHE A 343 11.98 -16.37 -10.71
C PHE A 343 12.16 -17.88 -10.70
N ASP A 344 12.34 -18.45 -11.89
CA ASP A 344 12.63 -19.87 -12.09
C ASP A 344 13.87 -20.01 -12.98
N LYS A 345 14.93 -20.60 -12.41
CA LYS A 345 16.21 -20.83 -13.11
C LYS A 345 16.06 -21.75 -14.33
N THR A 346 15.05 -22.61 -14.35
CA THR A 346 14.78 -23.54 -15.44
C THR A 346 13.95 -22.90 -16.57
N HIS A 347 13.32 -21.75 -16.30
CA HIS A 347 12.50 -20.99 -17.25
C HIS A 347 12.88 -19.51 -17.27
N ALA A 348 14.17 -19.22 -17.48
CA ALA A 348 14.71 -17.85 -17.55
C ALA A 348 13.96 -16.88 -18.50
N PRO A 349 13.38 -17.30 -19.64
CA PRO A 349 12.57 -16.42 -20.49
C PRO A 349 11.37 -15.76 -19.76
N ASN A 350 10.85 -16.37 -18.69
CA ASN A 350 9.77 -15.80 -17.89
C ASN A 350 10.21 -14.56 -17.08
N SER A 351 11.51 -14.29 -16.98
CA SER A 351 12.07 -13.10 -16.32
C SER A 351 12.59 -12.06 -17.32
N VAL A 352 12.20 -12.15 -18.59
CA VAL A 352 12.49 -11.14 -19.61
C VAL A 352 11.34 -10.15 -19.67
N PHE A 353 11.64 -8.87 -19.49
CA PHE A 353 10.66 -7.79 -19.55
C PHE A 353 10.98 -6.84 -20.69
N ALA A 354 9.99 -6.59 -21.55
CA ALA A 354 10.11 -5.64 -22.63
C ALA A 354 10.04 -4.22 -22.07
N ALA A 355 10.98 -3.36 -22.45
CA ALA A 355 10.85 -1.93 -22.21
C ALA A 355 9.72 -1.37 -23.07
N THR A 356 8.90 -0.50 -22.50
CA THR A 356 7.93 0.27 -23.28
C THR A 356 8.73 1.32 -24.05
N ALA A 357 8.74 1.21 -25.37
CA ALA A 357 9.34 2.24 -26.21
C ALA A 357 8.53 3.54 -26.06
N GLY A 358 9.22 4.63 -25.75
CA GLY A 358 8.79 5.95 -26.18
C GLY A 358 8.86 5.96 -27.71
N GLY A 359 7.74 6.33 -28.33
CA GLY A 359 7.51 6.09 -29.76
C GLY A 359 8.33 6.95 -30.72
#